data_AF-A0A931LMF4-F1
#
_entry.id   AF-A0A931LMF4-F1
#
_cell.length_a   1.000
_cell.length_b   1.000
_cell.length_c   1.000
_cell.angle_alpha   90.00
_cell.angle_beta   90.00
_cell.angle_gamma   90.00
#
_symmetry.space_group_name_H-M   'P 1'
#
loop_
_entity.id
_entity.type
_entity.pdbx_description
1 polymer ?
#
loop_
_entity_poly.entity_id
_entity_poly.type
_entity_poly.pdbx_seq_one_letter_code
_entity_poly.pdbx_strand_id
1 'polypeptide(L)' 'MKYQKQGISFVVFGDLFSEEIKFLSALPSSVDPCGENGEFHSFVFDGPIFQKPIQFEKGEIVLRDSRFYYCDLIPKPSE' A
#
# COMPACT_ATOMS: atom_id res chain seq x y z
N MET A 1 2.22 3.43 16.12
CA MET A 1 0.81 2.99 16.21
C MET A 1 0.80 1.47 16.13
N LYS A 2 0.11 0.80 17.06
CA LYS A 2 0.06 -0.67 17.14
C LYS A 2 -0.97 -1.16 16.13
N TYR A 3 -0.58 -2.00 15.17
CA TYR A 3 -1.52 -2.56 14.20
C TYR A 3 -1.89 -4.03 14.51
N GLN A 4 -2.64 -4.84 13.76
CA GLN A 4 -2.89 -6.28 14.05
C GLN A 4 -2.76 -7.13 12.78
N LYS A 5 -2.06 -8.29 12.84
CA LYS A 5 -1.81 -9.23 11.71
C LYS A 5 -3.11 -9.42 10.91
N GLN A 6 -3.18 -9.03 9.64
CA GLN A 6 -2.70 -9.77 8.48
C GLN A 6 -2.20 -8.77 7.41
N GLY A 7 -0.93 -8.36 7.50
CA GLY A 7 -0.39 -7.27 6.69
C GLY A 7 0.08 -7.73 5.31
N ILE A 8 -0.51 -7.15 4.26
CA ILE A 8 0.16 -6.96 2.99
C ILE A 8 0.21 -5.46 2.75
N SER A 9 1.39 -4.85 2.79
CA SER A 9 1.58 -3.47 2.34
C SER A 9 1.50 -3.46 0.81
N PHE A 10 0.33 -3.14 0.26
CA PHE A 10 0.19 -2.87 -1.17
C PHE A 10 0.38 -1.38 -1.43
N VAL A 11 1.33 -1.09 -2.31
CA VAL A 11 1.45 0.21 -2.98
C VAL A 11 0.43 0.21 -4.11
N VAL A 12 -0.48 1.19 -4.15
CA VAL A 12 -1.55 1.24 -5.15
C VAL A 12 -1.18 2.20 -6.27
N PHE A 13 -1.41 1.74 -7.50
CA PHE A 13 -0.92 2.27 -8.77
C PHE A 13 -1.95 3.14 -9.48
N GLY A 14 -1.53 4.31 -9.99
CA GLY A 14 -2.41 5.26 -10.67
C GLY A 14 -2.77 4.97 -12.12
N ASP A 15 -3.03 3.69 -12.47
CA ASP A 15 -3.92 3.34 -13.60
C ASP A 15 -4.25 1.82 -13.63
N LEU A 16 -4.57 1.20 -12.48
CA LEU A 16 -4.75 -0.26 -12.36
C LEU A 16 -5.96 -0.66 -11.49
N PHE A 17 -7.16 -0.30 -11.96
CA PHE A 17 -8.45 -0.69 -11.35
C PHE A 17 -8.57 -2.21 -11.07
N SER A 18 -7.95 -3.05 -11.90
CA SER A 18 -8.06 -4.51 -11.81
C SER A 18 -7.31 -5.13 -10.64
N GLU A 19 -6.12 -4.62 -10.29
CA GLU A 19 -5.33 -5.15 -9.19
C GLU A 19 -5.87 -4.67 -7.83
N GLU A 20 -6.46 -3.48 -7.78
CA GLU A 20 -7.19 -2.98 -6.61
C GLU A 20 -8.42 -3.84 -6.30
N ILE A 21 -9.24 -4.14 -7.32
CA ILE A 21 -10.42 -5.00 -7.15
C ILE A 21 -10.01 -6.40 -6.68
N LYS A 22 -8.95 -6.97 -7.25
CA LYS A 22 -8.42 -8.28 -6.80
C LYS A 22 -7.95 -8.25 -5.36
N PHE A 23 -7.24 -7.19 -4.95
CA PHE A 23 -6.82 -7.00 -3.57
C PHE A 23 -8.03 -6.94 -2.63
N LEU A 24 -8.98 -6.04 -2.90
CA LEU A 24 -10.18 -5.87 -2.07
C LEU A 24 -11.01 -7.17 -1.99
N SER A 25 -11.12 -7.91 -3.11
CA SER A 25 -11.83 -9.19 -3.16
C SER A 25 -11.13 -10.31 -2.40
N ALA A 26 -9.81 -10.20 -2.18
CA ALA A 26 -9.00 -11.16 -1.46
C ALA A 26 -8.93 -10.87 0.05
N LEU A 27 -9.53 -9.77 0.52
CA LEU A 27 -9.53 -9.42 1.93
C LEU A 27 -10.35 -10.42 2.76
N PRO A 28 -9.86 -10.83 3.94
CA PRO A 28 -10.67 -11.58 4.90
C PRO A 28 -11.95 -10.81 5.26
N SER A 29 -13.03 -11.53 5.55
CA SER A 29 -14.32 -10.91 5.91
C SER A 29 -14.28 -10.06 7.19
N SER A 30 -13.26 -10.23 8.03
CA SER A 30 -13.04 -9.47 9.26
C SER A 30 -12.19 -8.21 9.06
N VAL A 31 -11.70 -7.96 7.85
CA VAL A 31 -10.85 -6.81 7.52
C VAL A 31 -11.72 -5.72 6.94
N ASP A 32 -11.60 -4.51 7.49
CA ASP A 32 -12.23 -3.34 6.91
C ASP A 32 -11.57 -3.03 5.54
N PRO A 33 -12.35 -2.99 4.43
CA PRO A 33 -11.81 -2.73 3.10
C PRO A 33 -11.30 -1.30 2.91
N CYS A 34 -11.67 -0.36 3.78
CA CYS A 34 -11.12 0.98 3.82
C CYS A 34 -9.87 1.09 4.71
N GLY A 35 -9.57 0.04 5.49
CA GLY A 35 -8.41 0.00 6.39
C GLY A 35 -8.50 0.99 7.56
N GLU A 36 -9.70 1.34 8.01
CA GLU A 36 -9.93 2.40 9.01
C GLU A 36 -9.30 2.10 10.38
N ASN A 37 -9.09 0.82 10.71
CA ASN A 37 -8.44 0.45 11.97
C ASN A 37 -6.91 0.39 11.81
N GLY A 38 -6.41 0.44 10.57
CA GLY A 38 -5.01 0.42 10.15
C GLY A 38 -4.60 -0.85 9.37
N GLU A 39 -5.56 -1.62 8.85
CA GLU A 39 -5.41 -2.96 8.20
C GLU A 39 -4.26 -3.01 7.23
N PHE A 40 -4.14 -1.94 6.48
CA PHE A 40 -3.06 -1.65 5.58
C PHE A 40 -2.98 -0.13 5.40
N HIS A 41 -1.84 0.32 4.91
CA HIS A 41 -1.66 1.70 4.49
C HIS A 41 -1.37 1.67 2.99
N SER A 42 -2.06 2.52 2.24
CA SER A 42 -1.80 2.72 0.82
C SER A 42 -1.01 4.01 0.59
N PHE A 43 -0.35 4.08 -0.56
CA PHE A 43 0.33 5.27 -1.05
C PHE A 43 -0.15 5.53 -2.47
N VAL A 44 -0.77 6.69 -2.68
CA VAL A 44 -1.23 7.14 -4.00
C VAL A 44 -0.10 7.91 -4.65
N PHE A 45 0.44 7.37 -5.74
CA PHE A 45 1.56 8.00 -6.44
C PHE A 45 1.17 8.59 -7.80
N ASP A 46 -0.04 8.32 -8.30
CA ASP A 46 -0.52 8.81 -9.59
C ASP A 46 -2.05 8.88 -9.62
N GLY A 47 -2.61 9.68 -10.52
CA GLY A 47 -4.04 9.89 -10.71
C GLY A 47 -4.38 11.21 -11.40
N PRO A 48 -5.67 11.49 -11.67
CA PRO A 48 -6.09 12.60 -12.52
C PRO A 48 -5.65 14.01 -12.07
N ILE A 49 -5.32 14.16 -10.79
CA ILE A 49 -4.89 15.43 -10.19
C ILE A 49 -3.37 15.64 -10.34
N PHE A 50 -2.60 14.57 -10.59
CA PHE A 50 -1.16 14.63 -10.73
C PHE A 50 -0.77 15.09 -12.14
N GLN A 51 0.18 16.03 -12.25
CA GLN A 51 0.76 16.41 -13.54
C GLN A 51 1.67 15.31 -14.12
N LYS A 52 2.31 14.54 -13.22
CA LYS A 52 3.11 13.35 -13.52
C LYS A 52 3.10 12.41 -12.32
N PRO A 53 3.26 11.09 -12.53
CA PRO A 53 3.39 10.11 -11.45
C PRO A 53 4.59 10.43 -10.53
N ILE A 54 4.44 10.21 -9.23
CA ILE A 54 5.54 10.19 -8.27
C ILE A 54 6.37 8.93 -8.54
N GLN A 55 7.64 9.12 -8.92
CA GLN A 55 8.57 8.02 -9.18
C GLN A 55 9.21 7.53 -7.88
N PHE A 56 9.16 6.22 -7.65
CA PHE A 56 9.76 5.58 -6.48
C PHE A 56 10.17 4.13 -6.80
N GLU A 57 10.96 3.54 -5.91
CA GLU A 57 11.24 2.10 -5.87
C GLU A 57 10.76 1.52 -4.55
N LYS A 58 10.36 0.25 -4.57
CA LYS A 58 10.13 -0.50 -3.32
C LYS A 58 11.49 -0.84 -2.72
N GLY A 59 11.71 -0.38 -1.51
CA GLY A 59 12.85 -0.72 -0.69
C GLY A 59 12.65 -2.02 0.08
N GLU A 60 13.23 -2.08 1.27
CA GLU A 60 13.19 -3.27 2.10
C GLU A 60 11.76 -3.58 2.59
N ILE A 61 11.42 -4.86 2.63
CA ILE A 61 10.23 -5.35 3.32
C ILE A 61 10.64 -5.95 4.66
N VAL A 62 10.23 -5.33 5.76
CA VAL A 62 10.59 -5.75 7.11
C VAL A 62 9.37 -6.13 7.93
N LEU A 63 9.45 -7.25 8.65
CA LEU A 63 8.49 -7.62 9.67
C LEU A 63 8.90 -7.00 11.01
N ARG A 64 8.13 -6.06 11.53
CA ARG A 64 8.34 -5.46 12.87
C ARG A 64 7.34 -5.99 13.87
N ASP A 65 7.78 -6.08 15.13
CA ASP A 65 7.01 -6.59 16.27
C ASP A 65 6.40 -7.99 16.04
N SER A 66 6.96 -8.76 15.09
CA SER A 66 6.41 -10.02 14.58
C SER A 66 4.95 -9.91 14.11
N ARG A 67 4.51 -8.69 13.76
CA ARG A 67 3.09 -8.35 13.60
C ARG A 67 2.79 -7.55 12.34
N PHE A 68 3.66 -6.63 11.90
CA PHE A 68 3.44 -5.85 10.66
C PHE A 68 4.57 -5.97 9.69
N TYR A 69 4.20 -6.13 8.43
CA TYR A 69 5.10 -5.86 7.32
C TYR A 69 5.07 -4.38 7.01
N TYR A 70 6.27 -3.83 6.82
CA TYR A 70 6.50 -2.50 6.28
C TYR A 70 7.24 -2.67 4.95
N CYS A 71 6.95 -1.80 3.99
CA CYS A 71 7.68 -1.69 2.74
C CYS A 71 8.16 -0.25 2.62
N ASP A 72 9.47 -0.05 2.54
CA ASP A 72 10.02 1.28 2.32
C ASP A 72 9.73 1.74 0.89
N LEU A 73 9.41 3.02 0.70
CA LEU A 73 9.28 3.64 -0.62
C LEU A 73 10.43 4.62 -0.80
N ILE A 74 11.36 4.28 -1.69
CA ILE A 74 12.58 5.04 -1.94
C ILE A 74 12.31 6.01 -3.10
N PRO A 75 12.33 7.33 -2.90
CA PRO A 75 12.10 8.30 -3.96
C PRO A 75 13.15 8.16 -5.07
N LYS A 76 12.73 8.23 -6.33
CA LYS A 76 13.67 8.42 -7.44
C LYS A 76 13.95 9.91 -7.62
N PRO A 77 15.20 10.31 -7.88
CA PRO A 77 15.50 11.67 -8.30
C PRO A 77 14.68 12.03 -9.53
N SER A 78 14.12 13.24 -9.58
CA SER A 78 13.58 13.78 -10.82
C SER A 78 14.73 14.06 -11.78
N GLU A 79 14.68 13.48 -12.98
CA GLU A 79 15.48 13.94 -14.13
C GLU A 79 15.20 15.42 -14.44
#